data_AF-A0A0G4L2F6-F1
#
_entry.id   AF-A0A0G4L2F6-F1
#
_cell.length_a   1.000
_cell.length_b   1.000
_cell.length_c   1.000
_cell.angle_alpha   90.00
_cell.angle_beta   90.00
_cell.angle_gamma   90.00
#
_symmetry.space_group_name_H-M   'P 1'
#
loop_
_entity.id
_entity.type
_entity.pdbx_description
1 polymer ?
#
loop_
_entity_poly.entity_id
_entity_poly.type
_entity_poly.pdbx_seq_one_letter_code
_entity_poly.pdbx_strand_id
1 'polypeptide(L)'
;MDLDATPRERLRSQSRARSRSQAAVNRREDGVEDEGNRTKAERMAKLGQKKMNRMARQGEADRHTTASLQRHLLAGKRGMGSTRSR
;
A
#
# COMPACT_ATOMS: atom_id res chain seq x y z
N MET A 1 39.36 -27.56 -21.79
CA MET A 1 40.35 -27.21 -20.77
C MET A 1 39.67 -26.26 -19.81
N ASP A 2 39.24 -26.78 -18.66
CA ASP A 2 38.60 -25.99 -17.61
C ASP A 2 39.67 -25.14 -16.92
N LEU A 3 39.56 -23.82 -17.04
CA LEU A 3 40.48 -22.88 -16.42
C LEU A 3 40.09 -22.70 -14.95
N ASP A 4 40.93 -23.21 -14.05
CA ASP A 4 40.79 -23.03 -12.60
C ASP A 4 40.80 -21.54 -12.25
N ALA A 5 39.65 -21.01 -11.83
CA ALA A 5 39.51 -19.61 -11.44
C ALA A 5 40.47 -19.28 -10.29
N THR A 6 41.26 -18.21 -10.49
CA THR A 6 42.28 -17.78 -9.54
C THR A 6 41.66 -17.37 -8.21
N PRO A 7 42.37 -17.46 -7.07
CA PRO A 7 41.84 -17.09 -5.76
C PRO A 7 41.27 -15.65 -5.71
N ARG A 8 41.88 -14.75 -6.50
CA ARG A 8 41.47 -13.35 -6.61
C ARG A 8 40.16 -13.17 -7.40
N GLU A 9 39.91 -14.02 -8.39
CA GLU A 9 38.64 -14.06 -9.13
C GLU A 9 37.50 -14.63 -8.27
N ARG A 10 37.79 -15.64 -7.43
CA ARG A 10 36.85 -16.14 -6.41
C ARG A 10 36.50 -15.08 -5.36
N LEU A 11 37.47 -14.28 -4.92
CA LEU A 11 37.19 -13.20 -3.96
C LEU A 11 36.37 -12.06 -4.60
N ARG A 12 36.58 -11.77 -5.89
CA ARG A 12 35.75 -10.83 -6.67
C ARG A 12 34.33 -11.33 -6.88
N SER A 13 34.12 -12.62 -7.15
CA SER A 13 32.77 -13.16 -7.30
C SER A 13 31.98 -13.13 -5.99
N GLN A 14 32.65 -13.35 -4.85
CA GLN A 14 32.05 -13.23 -3.51
C GLN A 14 31.75 -11.78 -3.08
N SER A 15 32.46 -10.79 -3.64
CA SER A 15 32.31 -9.36 -3.30
C SER A 15 31.35 -8.59 -4.22
N ARG A 16 30.77 -9.23 -5.24
CA ARG A 16 29.65 -8.65 -5.99
C ARG A 16 28.43 -8.56 -5.06
N ALA A 17 28.22 -7.37 -4.52
CA ALA A 17 26.99 -6.85 -3.92
C ALA A 17 25.89 -7.90 -3.66
N ARG A 18 25.93 -8.55 -2.49
CA ARG A 18 24.78 -9.28 -1.90
C ARG A 18 23.55 -8.39 -1.70
N SER A 19 23.65 -7.10 -2.00
CA SER A 19 22.56 -6.12 -1.99
C SER A 19 21.42 -6.44 -2.96
N ARG A 20 21.56 -7.46 -3.83
CA ARG A 20 20.54 -7.84 -4.82
C ARG A 20 20.11 -9.31 -4.77
N SER A 21 20.48 -10.06 -3.71
CA SER A 21 20.35 -11.53 -3.69
C SER A 21 19.58 -12.09 -2.49
N GLN A 22 18.68 -11.34 -1.87
CA GLN A 22 17.52 -11.97 -1.26
C GLN A 22 16.53 -12.13 -2.41
N ALA A 23 16.19 -13.37 -2.79
CA ALA A 23 15.08 -13.59 -3.71
C ALA A 23 13.86 -12.82 -3.16
N ALA A 24 13.07 -12.20 -4.03
CA ALA A 24 11.86 -11.51 -3.60
C ALA A 24 10.86 -12.54 -3.07
N VAL A 25 11.03 -12.93 -1.81
CA VAL A 25 10.09 -13.76 -1.07
C VAL A 25 8.80 -12.97 -0.89
N ASN A 26 7.66 -13.66 -0.91
CA ASN A 26 6.38 -13.00 -0.69
C ASN A 26 6.35 -12.45 0.73
N ARG A 27 6.55 -11.13 0.87
CA ARG A 27 6.52 -10.39 2.14
C ARG A 27 5.26 -10.60 2.99
N ARG A 28 4.17 -11.14 2.43
CA ARG A 28 2.96 -11.49 3.17
C ARG A 28 3.06 -12.84 3.86
N GLU A 29 3.88 -13.74 3.35
CA GLU A 29 4.01 -15.13 3.79
C GLU A 29 5.31 -15.40 4.54
N ASP A 30 6.36 -14.61 4.27
CA ASP A 30 7.73 -14.78 4.81
C ASP A 30 7.79 -14.84 6.36
N GLY A 31 6.83 -14.22 7.05
CA GLY A 31 6.74 -14.24 8.52
C GLY A 31 5.75 -15.25 9.11
N VAL A 32 5.07 -16.06 8.29
CA VAL A 32 4.05 -17.01 8.76
C VAL A 32 4.26 -18.37 8.10
N GLU A 33 4.94 -19.25 8.84
CA GLU A 33 5.37 -20.56 8.33
C GLU A 33 4.20 -21.50 8.06
N ASP A 34 3.21 -21.58 8.96
CA ASP A 34 2.07 -22.48 8.85
C ASP A 34 0.93 -21.94 7.97
N GLU A 35 0.40 -22.79 7.10
CA GLU A 35 -0.72 -22.48 6.20
C GLU A 35 -2.00 -22.17 6.97
N GLY A 36 -2.26 -22.86 8.09
CA GLY A 36 -3.39 -22.59 8.97
C GLY A 36 -3.36 -21.16 9.51
N ASN A 37 -2.17 -20.70 9.94
CA ASN A 37 -1.98 -19.32 10.40
C ASN A 37 -2.06 -18.30 9.26
N ARG A 38 -1.61 -18.63 8.05
CA ARG A 38 -1.77 -17.78 6.86
C ARG A 38 -3.24 -17.54 6.52
N THR A 39 -4.05 -18.59 6.44
CA THR A 39 -5.50 -18.45 6.16
C THR A 39 -6.23 -17.67 7.27
N LYS A 40 -5.83 -17.85 8.53
CA LYS A 40 -6.35 -17.05 9.65
C LYS A 40 -5.99 -15.57 9.51
N ALA A 41 -4.75 -15.25 9.15
CA ALA A 41 -4.30 -13.87 8.91
C ALA A 41 -5.10 -13.20 7.78
N GLU A 42 -5.31 -13.90 6.66
CA GLU A 42 -6.14 -13.40 5.55
C GLU A 42 -7.59 -13.15 5.97
N ARG A 43 -8.17 -14.06 6.76
CA ARG A 43 -9.53 -13.89 7.28
C ARG A 43 -9.63 -12.66 8.18
N MET A 44 -8.66 -12.45 9.06
CA MET A 44 -8.60 -11.25 9.92
C MET A 44 -8.47 -9.97 9.09
N ALA A 45 -7.65 -9.97 8.04
CA ALA A 45 -7.52 -8.83 7.14
C ALA A 45 -8.85 -8.50 6.43
N LYS A 46 -9.55 -9.50 5.87
CA LYS A 46 -10.88 -9.32 5.24
C LYS A 46 -11.93 -8.82 6.23
N LEU A 47 -11.90 -9.30 7.48
CA LEU A 47 -12.78 -8.81 8.54
C LEU A 47 -12.50 -7.33 8.87
N GLY A 48 -11.23 -6.94 8.97
CA GLY A 48 -10.83 -5.55 9.23
C GLY A 48 -11.30 -4.58 8.14
N GLN A 49 -11.30 -5.00 6.88
CA GLN A 49 -11.74 -4.19 5.74
C GLN A 49 -13.26 -3.92 5.72
N LYS A 50 -14.09 -4.71 6.42
CA LYS A 50 -15.55 -4.56 6.39
C LYS A 50 -16.05 -3.16 6.76
N LYS A 51 -15.41 -2.51 7.74
CA LYS A 51 -15.80 -1.14 8.18
C LYS A 51 -15.64 -0.13 7.05
N MET A 52 -14.55 -0.24 6.30
CA MET A 52 -14.22 0.64 5.19
C MET A 52 -15.11 0.37 3.98
N ASN A 53 -15.32 -0.91 3.66
CA ASN A 53 -16.19 -1.33 2.56
C ASN A 53 -17.65 -0.91 2.79
N ARG A 54 -18.12 -0.92 4.05
CA ARG A 54 -19.44 -0.39 4.42
C ARG A 54 -19.59 1.10 4.10
N MET A 55 -18.51 1.86 4.17
CA MET A 55 -18.47 3.29 3.82
C MET A 55 -18.10 3.52 2.35
N ALA A 56 -18.06 2.45 1.53
CA ALA A 56 -17.74 2.49 0.10
C ALA A 56 -16.41 3.19 -0.25
N ARG A 57 -15.41 3.10 0.64
CA ARG A 57 -14.09 3.69 0.35
C ARG A 57 -13.32 2.87 -0.67
N GLN A 58 -12.46 3.55 -1.44
CA GLN A 58 -11.66 2.91 -2.50
C GLN A 58 -10.51 2.05 -1.95
N GLY A 59 -10.09 2.29 -0.71
CA GLY A 59 -9.02 1.56 -0.04
C GLY A 59 -8.60 2.24 1.26
N GLU A 60 -7.62 1.68 1.95
CA GLU A 60 -7.18 2.19 3.26
C GLU A 60 -6.60 3.62 3.19
N ALA A 61 -6.06 3.98 2.03
CA ALA A 61 -5.54 5.31 1.76
C ALA A 61 -6.64 6.36 1.59
N ASP A 62 -7.86 5.95 1.25
CA ASP A 62 -9.00 6.84 1.09
C ASP A 62 -9.50 7.30 2.47
N ARG A 63 -9.11 8.53 2.80
CA ARG A 63 -9.42 9.22 4.06
C ARG A 63 -10.02 10.60 3.80
N HIS A 64 -10.65 10.79 2.63
CA HIS A 64 -11.29 12.06 2.29
C HIS A 64 -12.43 12.38 3.27
N THR A 65 -12.49 13.64 3.73
CA THR A 65 -13.53 14.13 4.63
C THR A 65 -14.35 15.21 3.94
N THR A 66 -15.67 15.05 3.95
CA THR A 66 -16.58 16.06 3.41
C THR A 66 -16.93 17.08 4.48
N ALA A 67 -17.05 18.35 4.08
CA ALA A 67 -17.61 19.37 4.96
C ALA A 67 -19.09 19.03 5.28
N SER A 68 -19.47 19.10 6.55
CA SER A 68 -20.86 18.85 6.97
C SER A 68 -21.83 19.90 6.43
N LEU A 69 -21.39 21.16 6.37
CA LEU A 69 -22.15 22.29 5.86
C LEU A 69 -21.24 23.16 5.00
N GLN A 70 -21.57 23.27 3.71
CA GLN A 70 -20.79 24.04 2.75
C GLN A 70 -21.19 25.52 2.81
N ARG A 71 -20.26 26.40 3.19
CA ARG A 71 -20.51 27.83 3.41
C ARG A 71 -21.22 28.51 2.23
N HIS A 72 -20.79 28.25 1.00
CA HIS A 72 -21.31 28.95 -0.17
C HIS A 72 -22.79 28.63 -0.48
N LEU A 73 -23.34 27.55 0.09
CA LEU A 73 -24.76 27.20 -0.02
C LEU A 73 -25.62 27.87 1.06
N LEU A 74 -25.04 28.09 2.24
CA LEU A 74 -25.81 28.48 3.44
C LEU A 74 -25.60 29.94 3.84
N ALA A 75 -24.47 30.53 3.48
CA ALA A 75 -24.10 31.87 3.92
C ALA A 75 -24.50 32.93 2.89
N GLY A 76 -25.20 33.95 3.37
CA GLY A 76 -25.57 35.14 2.60
C GLY A 76 -26.95 35.04 1.95
N LYS A 77 -27.43 36.19 1.45
CA LYS A 77 -28.67 36.29 0.67
C LYS A 77 -28.32 36.77 -0.74
N ARG A 78 -29.11 36.37 -1.74
CA ARG A 78 -28.94 36.86 -3.12
C ARG A 78 -29.53 38.27 -3.23
N GLY A 79 -28.72 39.23 -3.66
CA GLY A 79 -29.16 40.59 -4.00
C GLY A 79 -29.52 40.73 -5.48
N MET A 80 -29.87 41.95 -5.88
CA MET A 80 -30.07 42.31 -7.29
C MET A 80 -28.72 42.40 -8.03
N GLY A 81 -28.67 41.94 -9.27
CA GLY A 81 -27.45 41.97 -10.11
C GLY A 81 -26.76 40.61 -10.26
N SER A 82 -25.44 40.58 -10.08
CA SER A 82 -24.62 39.37 -10.25
C SER A 82 -24.95 38.29 -9.20
N THR A 83 -24.94 37.03 -9.63
CA THR A 83 -25.19 35.87 -8.77
C THR A 83 -24.02 34.88 -8.82
N ARG A 84 -23.86 34.10 -7.74
CA ARG A 84 -22.68 33.24 -7.51
C ARG A 84 -22.63 31.98 -8.40
N SER A 85 -23.78 31.40 -8.75
CA SER A 85 -23.90 30.23 -9.63
C SER A 85 -24.74 30.58 -10.84
N ARG A 86 -24.41 30.03 -11.99
CA ARG A 86 -25.24 30.14 -13.21
C ARG A 86 -26.49 29.28 -13.10
#